data_AF-A0A5M6I724-F1
#
_entry.id   AF-A0A5M6I724-F1
#
_cell.length_a   1.000
_cell.length_b   1.000
_cell.length_c   1.000
_cell.angle_alpha   90.00
_cell.angle_beta   90.00
_cell.angle_gamma   90.00
#
_symmetry.space_group_name_H-M   'P 1'
#
loop_
_entity.id
_entity.type
_entity.pdbx_description
1 polymer ?
#
loop_
_entity_poly.entity_id
_entity_poly.type
_entity_poly.pdbx_seq_one_letter_code
_entity_poly.pdbx_strand_id
1 'polypeptide(L)'
;MTGSRPRSSVVPSVMTWGAFAVVVGVMAWVMLAACDISVGGRPVFRFCEAPEDVAATDAAARLDAEQARTAQLNRGVAALERQLAAVEPCARPEPPPAPPPEPVVEPPPEEPQPEPVPEVEPEPEEPEAAVEPPPMPPPPPRPPAPERAPQPEPEPDPNAVTQLEAPPECPVQTPAELLLVMDTSGSMLYKFNAEPGLEQRLIDLAAQANRMQASANNPIAAIAIMARLAQLKEEFDRVERQLRSGPGPDRISVAKEASVRLIDALPPVVDLRLVTFQGCENLGGWGPFSAGQRPELKLRIQGIQPHGGTPLAHALDALPRSTTNGRTGATPVNVVVISDGQDSCDGDPCAAARRLKQQMPFAVVSVVAASRTIGSLRCIADQTKGLFLEARSVNELEVAIQQASGQERPAQCR
;
A
#
# COMPACT_ATOMS: atom_id res chain seq x y z
N MET A 1 84.16 -45.93 -7.31
CA MET A 1 84.01 -44.48 -7.09
C MET A 1 82.62 -44.11 -7.60
N THR A 2 81.58 -43.95 -6.77
CA THR A 2 81.29 -42.94 -5.70
C THR A 2 80.49 -41.76 -6.26
N GLY A 3 79.28 -41.55 -5.73
CA GLY A 3 78.28 -40.58 -6.23
C GLY A 3 76.85 -40.96 -5.82
N SER A 4 76.58 -41.24 -4.54
CA SER A 4 76.09 -40.26 -3.54
C SER A 4 74.63 -39.83 -3.75
N ARG A 5 73.72 -40.37 -2.91
CA ARG A 5 72.29 -39.94 -2.84
C ARG A 5 72.16 -38.57 -2.16
N PRO A 6 71.16 -37.74 -2.52
CA PRO A 6 70.77 -36.58 -1.72
C PRO A 6 70.12 -37.03 -0.39
N ARG A 7 70.32 -36.24 0.68
CA ARG A 7 69.59 -36.35 1.95
C ARG A 7 68.46 -35.33 1.98
N SER A 8 67.27 -35.74 2.39
CA SER A 8 66.18 -34.83 2.79
C SER A 8 66.43 -34.31 4.21
N SER A 9 66.43 -33.00 4.39
CA SER A 9 66.58 -32.34 5.71
C SER A 9 65.22 -31.98 6.29
N VAL A 10 64.62 -32.89 7.06
CA VAL A 10 63.39 -32.64 7.81
C VAL A 10 63.73 -31.94 9.13
N VAL A 11 63.55 -30.61 9.19
CA VAL A 11 63.54 -29.84 10.45
C VAL A 11 62.43 -28.78 10.40
N PRO A 12 61.22 -29.13 10.85
CA PRO A 12 60.44 -28.17 11.64
C PRO A 12 59.71 -28.83 12.81
N SER A 13 59.91 -28.33 14.04
CA SER A 13 59.00 -28.63 15.16
C SER A 13 59.14 -27.64 16.34
N VAL A 14 60.35 -27.42 16.87
CA VAL A 14 60.52 -26.71 18.15
C VAL A 14 60.05 -25.25 18.11
N MET A 15 60.32 -24.53 17.01
CA MET A 15 60.09 -23.08 16.94
C MET A 15 58.61 -22.71 16.72
N THR A 16 57.84 -23.55 16.01
CA THR A 16 56.40 -23.33 15.78
C THR A 16 55.56 -23.64 17.02
N TRP A 17 55.90 -24.69 17.78
CA TRP A 17 55.24 -24.99 19.05
C TRP A 17 55.47 -23.90 20.12
N GLY A 18 56.65 -23.28 20.14
CA GLY A 18 56.92 -22.13 21.01
C GLY A 18 56.00 -20.94 20.74
N ALA A 19 55.82 -20.56 19.46
CA ALA A 19 54.91 -19.49 19.07
C ALA A 19 53.44 -19.80 19.43
N PHE A 20 52.99 -21.04 19.21
CA PHE A 20 51.64 -21.47 19.56
C PHE A 20 51.39 -21.40 21.08
N ALA A 21 52.34 -21.86 21.90
CA ALA A 21 52.24 -21.80 23.36
C ALA A 21 52.13 -20.37 23.89
N VAL A 22 52.86 -19.40 23.30
CA VAL A 22 52.75 -17.98 23.65
C VAL A 22 51.36 -17.42 23.32
N VAL A 23 50.83 -17.71 22.12
CA VAL A 23 49.48 -17.22 21.71
C VAL A 23 48.38 -17.80 22.61
N VAL A 24 48.44 -19.10 22.94
CA VAL A 24 47.49 -19.73 23.87
C VAL A 24 47.62 -19.14 25.28
N GLY A 25 48.84 -18.88 25.75
CA GLY A 25 49.09 -18.23 27.05
C GLY A 25 48.52 -16.82 27.13
N VAL A 26 48.69 -16.00 26.09
CA VAL A 26 48.13 -14.64 26.02
C VAL A 26 46.60 -14.68 25.96
N MET A 27 46.01 -15.57 25.15
CA MET A 27 44.55 -15.74 25.07
C MET A 27 43.95 -16.16 26.43
N ALA A 28 44.57 -17.11 27.12
CA ALA A 28 44.15 -17.54 28.45
C ALA A 28 44.29 -16.41 29.49
N TRP A 29 45.38 -15.64 29.44
CA TRP A 29 45.60 -14.49 30.33
C TRP A 29 44.55 -13.38 30.10
N VAL A 30 44.22 -13.07 28.85
CA VAL A 30 43.15 -12.10 28.51
C VAL A 30 41.78 -12.58 29.00
N MET A 31 41.44 -13.86 28.85
CA MET A 31 40.18 -14.39 29.39
C MET A 31 40.13 -14.38 30.92
N LEU A 32 41.23 -14.69 31.61
CA LEU A 32 41.29 -14.60 33.08
C LEU A 32 41.16 -13.16 33.58
N ALA A 33 41.77 -12.20 32.87
CA ALA A 33 41.65 -10.77 33.17
C ALA A 33 40.24 -10.21 32.89
N ALA A 34 39.54 -10.72 31.87
CA ALA A 34 38.19 -10.29 31.52
C ALA A 34 37.09 -10.82 32.46
N CYS A 35 37.36 -11.88 33.22
CA CYS A 35 36.39 -12.56 34.08
C CYS A 35 36.56 -12.30 35.60
N ASP A 36 37.46 -11.38 35.99
CA ASP A 36 37.76 -10.98 37.38
C ASP A 36 37.95 -12.16 38.37
N ILE A 37 38.63 -13.22 37.91
CA ILE A 37 38.76 -14.46 38.69
C ILE A 37 39.84 -14.30 39.78
N SER A 38 39.40 -14.03 41.01
CA SER A 38 40.28 -13.90 42.18
C SER A 38 40.92 -15.24 42.58
N VAL A 39 42.19 -15.45 42.24
CA VAL A 39 42.96 -16.61 42.68
C VAL A 39 43.40 -16.41 44.13
N GLY A 40 42.95 -17.29 45.04
CA GLY A 40 43.32 -17.24 46.46
C GLY A 40 42.75 -16.03 47.24
N GLY A 41 41.64 -15.45 46.78
CA GLY A 41 40.93 -14.37 47.50
C GLY A 41 41.63 -13.01 47.49
N ARG A 42 42.58 -12.78 46.57
CA ARG A 42 43.20 -11.46 46.34
C ARG A 42 43.21 -11.13 44.84
N PRO A 43 42.64 -9.99 44.40
CA PRO A 43 42.76 -9.53 43.02
C PRO A 43 44.21 -9.12 42.75
N VAL A 44 44.80 -9.64 41.66
CA VAL A 44 46.22 -9.42 41.32
C VAL A 44 46.45 -8.08 40.62
N PHE A 45 45.41 -7.52 39.99
CA PHE A 45 45.45 -6.22 39.33
C PHE A 45 44.28 -5.34 39.80
N ARG A 46 44.59 -4.17 40.36
CA ARG A 46 43.62 -3.07 40.53
C ARG A 46 43.95 -2.01 39.49
N PHE A 47 43.00 -1.74 38.58
CA PHE A 47 43.09 -0.65 37.60
C PHE A 47 42.05 0.45 37.83
N CYS A 48 41.30 0.38 38.94
CA CYS A 48 40.32 1.39 39.36
C CYS A 48 40.58 1.84 40.80
N GLU A 49 41.66 2.60 40.99
CA GLU A 49 41.78 3.46 42.17
C GLU A 49 41.08 4.79 41.81
N ALA A 50 39.76 4.85 42.00
CA ALA A 50 39.01 6.09 41.79
C ALA A 50 39.28 7.02 42.98
N PRO A 51 39.70 8.29 42.77
CA PRO A 51 39.83 9.22 43.87
C PRO A 51 38.44 9.54 44.41
N GLU A 52 38.15 9.05 45.62
CA GLU A 52 37.16 9.66 46.48
C GLU A 52 37.61 11.09 46.76
N ASP A 53 36.98 12.06 46.10
CA ASP A 53 36.48 13.32 46.68
C ASP A 53 35.95 14.29 45.58
N VAL A 54 35.19 15.30 46.00
CA VAL A 54 34.78 16.52 45.26
C VAL A 54 33.86 16.36 44.03
N ALA A 55 33.93 15.31 43.22
CA ALA A 55 33.28 15.28 41.90
C ALA A 55 31.83 14.74 41.85
N ALA A 56 31.46 13.79 42.71
CA ALA A 56 30.22 13.01 42.55
C ALA A 56 28.95 13.74 43.00
N THR A 57 29.03 14.56 44.04
CA THR A 57 27.89 15.29 44.64
C THR A 57 27.29 16.31 43.67
N ASP A 58 28.13 17.04 42.95
CA ASP A 58 27.73 18.04 41.96
C ASP A 58 27.00 17.42 40.77
N ALA A 59 27.40 16.22 40.34
CA ALA A 59 26.75 15.50 39.25
C ALA A 59 25.34 15.01 39.66
N ALA A 60 25.20 14.45 40.86
CA ALA A 60 23.91 14.03 41.41
C ALA A 60 22.96 15.22 41.59
N ALA A 61 23.41 16.30 42.24
CA ALA A 61 22.58 17.49 42.47
C ALA A 61 22.09 18.15 41.17
N ARG A 62 22.89 18.14 40.10
CA ARG A 62 22.48 18.63 38.77
C ARG A 62 21.44 17.72 38.10
N LEU A 63 21.56 16.41 38.27
CA LEU A 63 20.59 15.44 37.76
C LEU A 63 19.24 15.61 38.48
N ASP A 64 19.24 15.70 39.81
CA ASP A 64 18.04 15.90 40.62
C ASP A 64 17.34 17.24 40.29
N ALA A 65 18.12 18.30 40.03
CA ALA A 65 17.60 19.61 39.63
C ALA A 65 16.88 19.56 38.26
N GLU A 66 17.45 18.90 37.25
CA GLU A 66 16.79 18.76 35.94
C GLU A 66 15.60 17.77 35.98
N GLN A 67 15.64 16.74 36.83
CA GLN A 67 14.45 15.90 37.09
C GLN A 67 13.33 16.71 37.73
N ALA A 68 13.61 17.53 38.74
CA ALA A 68 12.64 18.41 39.39
C ALA A 68 12.04 19.43 38.41
N ARG A 69 12.89 20.04 37.56
CA ARG A 69 12.49 20.97 36.48
C ARG A 69 11.59 20.29 35.46
N THR A 70 11.92 19.08 35.02
CA THR A 70 11.11 18.26 34.11
C THR A 70 9.75 17.93 34.74
N ALA A 71 9.73 17.52 36.01
CA ALA A 71 8.50 17.25 36.75
C ALA A 71 7.64 18.51 36.97
N GLN A 72 8.22 19.70 36.99
CA GLN A 72 7.48 20.98 37.02
C GLN A 72 6.89 21.32 35.65
N LEU A 73 7.67 21.19 34.57
CA LEU A 73 7.21 21.41 33.19
C LEU A 73 6.03 20.51 32.83
N ASN A 74 6.11 19.21 33.13
CA ASN A 74 5.03 18.26 32.86
C ASN A 74 3.73 18.58 33.63
N ARG A 75 3.83 19.10 34.86
CA ARG A 75 2.68 19.60 35.62
C ARG A 75 2.08 20.88 35.01
N GLY A 76 2.90 21.70 34.36
CA GLY A 76 2.46 22.86 33.58
C GLY A 76 1.69 22.46 32.33
N VAL A 77 2.23 21.54 31.52
CA VAL A 77 1.55 20.99 30.32
C VAL A 77 0.20 20.40 30.70
N ALA A 78 0.17 19.50 31.69
CA ALA A 78 -1.06 18.89 32.18
C ALA A 78 -2.04 19.89 32.86
N ALA A 79 -1.65 21.15 33.09
CA ALA A 79 -2.54 22.23 33.51
C ALA A 79 -3.09 23.02 32.31
N LEU A 80 -2.24 23.32 31.31
CA LEU A 80 -2.66 23.94 30.05
C LEU A 80 -3.63 23.04 29.26
N GLU A 81 -3.42 21.72 29.24
CA GLU A 81 -4.34 20.76 28.62
C GLU A 81 -5.74 20.82 29.24
N ARG A 82 -5.83 20.94 30.57
CA ARG A 82 -7.11 21.12 31.29
C ARG A 82 -7.75 22.49 31.06
N GLN A 83 -6.95 23.53 30.82
CA GLN A 83 -7.46 24.85 30.42
C GLN A 83 -8.00 24.81 28.98
N LEU A 84 -7.27 24.19 28.06
CA LEU A 84 -7.68 24.06 26.65
C LEU A 84 -8.93 23.18 26.50
N ALA A 85 -9.03 22.09 27.28
CA ALA A 85 -10.24 21.25 27.34
C ALA A 85 -11.45 21.94 28.00
N ALA A 86 -11.25 23.10 28.64
CA ALA A 86 -12.31 23.94 29.20
C ALA A 86 -12.64 25.16 28.30
N VAL A 87 -12.00 25.30 27.14
CA VAL A 87 -12.42 26.26 26.10
C VAL A 87 -13.56 25.65 25.31
N GLU A 88 -14.73 26.30 25.30
CA GLU A 88 -15.85 25.84 24.50
C GLU A 88 -15.51 25.84 23.00
N PRO A 89 -15.85 24.78 22.24
CA PRO A 89 -15.58 24.73 20.81
C PRO A 89 -16.38 25.81 20.08
N CYS A 90 -15.73 26.49 19.13
CA CYS A 90 -16.36 27.54 18.34
C CYS A 90 -17.65 27.03 17.68
N ALA A 91 -18.75 27.77 17.83
CA ALA A 91 -20.05 27.41 17.29
C ALA A 91 -19.95 27.18 15.77
N ARG A 92 -20.18 25.94 15.35
CA ARG A 92 -20.22 25.55 13.94
C ARG A 92 -21.52 26.11 13.35
N PRO A 93 -21.50 26.84 12.22
CA PRO A 93 -22.74 27.30 11.60
C PRO A 93 -23.61 26.10 11.26
N GLU A 94 -24.91 26.20 11.54
CA GLU A 94 -25.85 25.10 11.31
C GLU A 94 -25.92 24.74 9.82
N PRO A 95 -26.02 23.45 9.47
CA PRO A 95 -26.21 23.04 8.08
C PRO A 95 -27.55 23.60 7.56
N PRO A 96 -27.63 23.97 6.27
CA PRO A 96 -28.89 24.42 5.69
C PRO A 96 -29.96 23.32 5.81
N PRO A 97 -31.25 23.67 5.99
CA PRO A 97 -32.31 22.69 6.14
C PRO A 97 -32.37 21.77 4.91
N ALA A 98 -32.58 20.48 5.16
CA ALA A 98 -32.66 19.48 4.11
C ALA A 98 -33.82 19.79 3.13
N PRO A 99 -33.66 19.49 1.82
CA PRO A 99 -34.77 19.59 0.88
C PRO A 99 -35.92 18.66 1.29
N PRO A 100 -37.18 19.00 0.94
CA PRO A 100 -38.32 18.13 1.22
C PRO A 100 -38.15 16.77 0.51
N PRO A 101 -38.66 15.67 1.10
CA PRO A 101 -38.57 14.34 0.48
C PRO A 101 -39.32 14.30 -0.85
N GLU A 102 -38.71 13.66 -1.85
CA GLU A 102 -39.35 13.41 -3.14
C GLU A 102 -40.53 12.45 -2.98
N PRO A 103 -41.58 12.56 -3.83
CA PRO A 103 -42.76 11.70 -3.73
C PRO A 103 -42.39 10.25 -4.06
N VAL A 104 -42.70 9.34 -3.13
CA VAL A 104 -42.52 7.90 -3.34
C VAL A 104 -43.45 7.43 -4.46
N VAL A 105 -42.86 6.98 -5.57
CA VAL A 105 -43.57 6.25 -6.62
C VAL A 105 -43.64 4.79 -6.20
N GLU A 106 -44.85 4.26 -6.00
CA GLU A 106 -45.05 2.83 -5.71
C GLU A 106 -44.65 2.00 -6.95
N PRO A 107 -43.94 0.86 -6.77
CA PRO A 107 -43.62 -0.03 -7.89
C PRO A 107 -44.90 -0.69 -8.42
N PRO A 108 -45.02 -0.92 -9.74
CA PRO A 108 -46.15 -1.64 -10.31
C PRO A 108 -46.17 -3.11 -9.83
N PRO A 109 -47.35 -3.75 -9.75
CA PRO A 109 -47.48 -5.13 -9.29
C PRO A 109 -46.78 -6.13 -10.23
N GLU A 110 -46.23 -7.17 -9.63
CA GLU A 110 -45.44 -8.21 -10.30
C GLU A 110 -46.33 -9.16 -11.12
N GLU A 111 -45.99 -9.39 -12.39
CA GLU A 111 -46.76 -10.29 -13.27
C GLU A 111 -46.51 -11.78 -12.94
N PRO A 112 -47.55 -12.64 -12.95
CA PRO A 112 -47.40 -14.05 -12.63
C PRO A 112 -46.70 -14.83 -13.76
N GLN A 113 -45.68 -15.61 -13.40
CA GLN A 113 -44.94 -16.46 -14.34
C GLN A 113 -45.83 -17.63 -14.83
N PRO A 114 -45.82 -17.98 -16.14
CA PRO A 114 -46.59 -19.09 -16.67
C PRO A 114 -45.97 -20.46 -16.37
N GLU A 115 -46.81 -21.48 -16.21
CA GLU A 115 -46.40 -22.88 -16.02
C GLU A 115 -45.86 -23.52 -17.33
N PRO A 116 -44.96 -24.51 -17.27
CA PRO A 116 -44.39 -25.15 -18.45
C PRO A 116 -45.39 -26.08 -19.16
N VAL A 117 -45.55 -25.89 -20.47
CA VAL A 117 -46.41 -26.70 -21.33
C VAL A 117 -45.66 -27.96 -21.81
N PRO A 118 -46.30 -29.15 -21.88
CA PRO A 118 -45.66 -30.38 -22.37
C PRO A 118 -45.36 -30.37 -23.88
N GLU A 119 -44.34 -31.14 -24.26
CA GLU A 119 -43.84 -31.32 -25.62
C GLU A 119 -44.74 -32.27 -26.45
N VAL A 120 -44.96 -31.96 -27.73
CA VAL A 120 -45.78 -32.75 -28.68
C VAL A 120 -45.11 -32.76 -30.06
N GLU A 121 -45.09 -33.92 -30.71
CA GLU A 121 -44.42 -34.14 -32.01
C GLU A 121 -45.18 -33.53 -33.21
N PRO A 122 -44.48 -33.16 -34.31
CA PRO A 122 -45.11 -32.60 -35.51
C PRO A 122 -45.33 -33.62 -36.65
N GLU A 123 -46.47 -33.53 -37.34
CA GLU A 123 -46.71 -34.08 -38.68
C GLU A 123 -47.41 -33.04 -39.59
N PRO A 124 -47.40 -33.18 -40.94
CA PRO A 124 -47.41 -32.02 -41.86
C PRO A 124 -48.61 -31.99 -42.87
N GLU A 125 -48.37 -31.43 -44.07
CA GLU A 125 -49.20 -31.38 -45.31
C GLU A 125 -50.09 -30.13 -45.59
N GLU A 126 -49.47 -29.12 -46.24
CA GLU A 126 -49.66 -28.69 -47.66
C GLU A 126 -51.09 -28.37 -48.27
N PRO A 127 -51.30 -27.96 -49.56
CA PRO A 127 -51.76 -26.58 -49.86
C PRO A 127 -52.99 -26.44 -50.85
N GLU A 128 -53.06 -25.30 -51.59
CA GLU A 128 -53.98 -24.96 -52.73
C GLU A 128 -55.48 -24.68 -52.38
N ALA A 129 -56.38 -24.05 -53.17
CA ALA A 129 -56.42 -23.17 -54.38
C ALA A 129 -57.90 -22.67 -54.59
N ALA A 130 -58.37 -21.80 -55.51
CA ALA A 130 -57.94 -20.58 -56.22
C ALA A 130 -59.15 -20.02 -57.07
N VAL A 131 -59.02 -18.93 -57.88
CA VAL A 131 -59.87 -18.57 -59.08
C VAL A 131 -61.35 -18.11 -58.79
N GLU A 132 -62.09 -17.20 -59.48
CA GLU A 132 -61.91 -16.16 -60.55
C GLU A 132 -63.11 -15.10 -60.53
N PRO A 133 -63.13 -14.02 -61.36
CA PRO A 133 -64.17 -12.95 -61.45
C PRO A 133 -65.02 -13.05 -62.78
N PRO A 134 -65.45 -11.98 -63.52
CA PRO A 134 -66.06 -10.65 -63.24
C PRO A 134 -67.52 -10.53 -63.83
N PRO A 135 -68.15 -9.32 -64.01
CA PRO A 135 -68.12 -8.62 -65.33
C PRO A 135 -68.22 -7.06 -65.28
N MET A 136 -68.43 -6.40 -66.45
CA MET A 136 -68.22 -4.95 -66.77
C MET A 136 -69.40 -4.36 -67.63
N PRO A 137 -69.27 -3.32 -68.52
CA PRO A 137 -68.71 -1.94 -68.41
C PRO A 137 -69.74 -0.76 -68.68
N PRO A 138 -69.70 0.10 -69.75
CA PRO A 138 -69.45 1.56 -69.63
C PRO A 138 -70.53 2.49 -70.29
N PRO A 139 -70.34 3.83 -70.40
CA PRO A 139 -69.70 4.43 -71.60
C PRO A 139 -68.83 5.71 -71.38
N PRO A 140 -68.12 6.26 -72.41
CA PRO A 140 -67.03 7.25 -72.28
C PRO A 140 -67.28 8.59 -73.05
N PRO A 141 -66.28 9.35 -73.57
CA PRO A 141 -65.29 10.21 -72.88
C PRO A 141 -65.23 11.67 -73.44
N ARG A 142 -64.27 12.49 -72.97
CA ARG A 142 -63.60 13.54 -73.77
C ARG A 142 -62.08 13.59 -73.50
N PRO A 143 -61.20 13.75 -74.52
CA PRO A 143 -59.74 13.69 -74.36
C PRO A 143 -59.09 15.11 -74.52
N PRO A 144 -57.75 15.32 -74.67
CA PRO A 144 -56.99 15.99 -73.60
C PRO A 144 -56.12 17.19 -74.06
N ALA A 145 -55.41 17.82 -73.10
CA ALA A 145 -54.35 18.80 -73.29
C ALA A 145 -53.25 18.59 -72.21
N PRO A 146 -51.98 18.99 -72.43
CA PRO A 146 -50.87 18.08 -72.13
C PRO A 146 -50.32 18.06 -70.70
N GLU A 147 -49.79 16.90 -70.33
CA GLU A 147 -49.17 16.59 -69.05
C GLU A 147 -47.66 16.94 -69.02
N ARG A 148 -47.15 17.29 -67.83
CA ARG A 148 -45.70 17.19 -67.53
C ARG A 148 -45.45 16.85 -66.05
N ALA A 149 -45.48 15.57 -65.74
CA ALA A 149 -44.90 14.97 -64.52
C ALA A 149 -43.35 15.06 -64.54
N PRO A 150 -42.61 14.63 -63.49
CA PRO A 150 -43.03 14.10 -62.18
C PRO A 150 -42.47 14.94 -60.99
N GLN A 151 -42.78 14.65 -59.73
CA GLN A 151 -42.19 13.58 -58.89
C GLN A 151 -43.06 13.30 -57.64
N PRO A 152 -42.97 12.09 -57.06
CA PRO A 152 -43.70 11.73 -55.84
C PRO A 152 -43.09 12.39 -54.59
N GLU A 153 -43.84 12.39 -53.49
CA GLU A 153 -43.24 12.50 -52.15
C GLU A 153 -42.29 11.30 -51.92
N PRO A 154 -41.15 11.48 -51.23
CA PRO A 154 -40.26 10.38 -50.92
C PRO A 154 -40.93 9.41 -49.93
N GLU A 155 -40.84 8.11 -50.21
CA GLU A 155 -41.15 7.07 -49.23
C GLU A 155 -40.23 7.24 -48.00
N PRO A 156 -40.70 6.92 -46.77
CA PRO A 156 -39.87 7.03 -45.58
C PRO A 156 -38.70 6.05 -45.67
N ASP A 157 -37.47 6.57 -45.65
CA ASP A 157 -36.24 5.76 -45.74
C ASP A 157 -36.19 4.73 -44.60
N PRO A 158 -36.11 3.42 -44.89
CA PRO A 158 -35.90 2.38 -43.87
C PRO A 158 -34.62 2.56 -43.05
N ASN A 159 -33.68 3.38 -43.53
CA ASN A 159 -32.42 3.75 -42.90
C ASN A 159 -32.47 5.14 -42.25
N ALA A 160 -33.66 5.71 -42.02
CA ALA A 160 -33.90 6.87 -41.17
C ALA A 160 -33.67 6.55 -39.68
N VAL A 161 -32.48 6.00 -39.37
CA VAL A 161 -31.93 5.89 -38.03
C VAL A 161 -31.84 7.31 -37.51
N THR A 162 -32.77 7.66 -36.62
CA THR A 162 -32.64 8.84 -35.77
C THR A 162 -31.26 8.77 -35.14
N GLN A 163 -30.41 9.74 -35.43
CA GLN A 163 -29.12 9.84 -34.77
C GLN A 163 -29.41 10.15 -33.31
N LEU A 164 -29.47 9.10 -32.48
CA LEU A 164 -29.02 9.20 -31.10
C LEU A 164 -27.64 9.83 -31.20
N GLU A 165 -27.52 11.07 -30.74
CA GLU A 165 -26.21 11.68 -30.49
C GLU A 165 -25.41 10.65 -29.69
N ALA A 166 -24.25 10.26 -30.21
CA ALA A 166 -23.48 9.17 -29.61
C ALA A 166 -23.29 9.50 -28.11
N PRO A 167 -23.61 8.57 -27.19
CA PRO A 167 -23.62 8.85 -25.76
C PRO A 167 -22.28 9.49 -25.42
N PRO A 168 -22.29 10.68 -24.81
CA PRO A 168 -21.20 11.66 -24.91
C PRO A 168 -19.90 10.95 -24.59
N GLU A 169 -18.95 10.97 -25.54
CA GLU A 169 -17.72 10.17 -25.43
C GLU A 169 -17.17 10.36 -24.03
N CYS A 170 -17.20 9.29 -23.24
CA CYS A 170 -16.70 9.26 -21.87
C CYS A 170 -15.26 8.75 -21.98
N PRO A 171 -14.24 9.61 -22.17
CA PRO A 171 -12.85 9.20 -22.12
C PRO A 171 -12.55 8.79 -20.68
N VAL A 172 -12.79 7.50 -20.39
CA VAL A 172 -12.04 6.81 -19.35
C VAL A 172 -10.58 7.04 -19.73
N GLN A 173 -9.87 7.84 -18.95
CA GLN A 173 -8.44 8.04 -19.14
C GLN A 173 -7.73 6.79 -18.63
N THR A 174 -7.93 5.68 -19.35
CA THR A 174 -7.21 4.43 -19.11
C THR A 174 -5.74 4.74 -19.23
N PRO A 175 -4.95 4.60 -18.16
CA PRO A 175 -3.52 4.81 -18.25
C PRO A 175 -2.93 3.78 -19.21
N ALA A 176 -1.86 4.15 -19.92
CA ALA A 176 -1.15 3.20 -20.78
C ALA A 176 -0.56 2.03 -19.96
N GLU A 177 -0.28 2.27 -18.68
CA GLU A 177 0.24 1.29 -17.73
C GLU A 177 -0.22 1.64 -16.31
N LEU A 178 -0.67 0.64 -15.55
CA LEU A 178 -1.01 0.77 -14.14
C LEU A 178 0.10 0.17 -13.27
N LEU A 179 0.73 1.01 -12.44
CA LEU A 179 1.79 0.62 -11.51
C LEU A 179 1.18 0.38 -10.12
N LEU A 180 0.96 -0.88 -9.76
CA LEU A 180 0.55 -1.29 -8.42
C LEU A 180 1.79 -1.37 -7.51
N VAL A 181 1.90 -0.44 -6.57
CA VAL A 181 2.92 -0.41 -5.53
C VAL A 181 2.30 -0.95 -4.25
N MET A 182 2.70 -2.15 -3.85
CA MET A 182 2.11 -2.87 -2.73
C MET A 182 3.07 -2.91 -1.55
N ASP A 183 2.63 -2.41 -0.41
CA ASP A 183 3.36 -2.57 0.85
C ASP A 183 3.33 -4.03 1.30
N THR A 184 4.51 -4.53 1.61
CA THR A 184 4.76 -5.91 2.03
C THR A 184 5.76 -5.95 3.19
N SER A 185 5.74 -4.90 4.03
CA SER A 185 6.42 -4.81 5.31
C SER A 185 5.81 -5.70 6.40
N GLY A 186 6.47 -5.80 7.56
CA GLY A 186 5.99 -6.61 8.69
C GLY A 186 4.67 -6.13 9.33
N SER A 187 4.32 -4.84 9.21
CA SER A 187 3.06 -4.28 9.72
C SER A 187 1.84 -4.76 8.94
N MET A 188 2.01 -5.11 7.66
CA MET A 188 0.94 -5.67 6.84
C MET A 188 0.44 -7.06 7.31
N LEU A 189 1.09 -7.67 8.30
CA LEU A 189 0.61 -8.84 9.05
C LEU A 189 -0.31 -8.50 10.24
N TYR A 190 -0.58 -7.22 10.49
CA TYR A 190 -1.52 -6.79 11.53
C TYR A 190 -2.95 -6.88 11.00
N LYS A 191 -3.92 -7.02 11.92
CA LYS A 191 -5.34 -7.11 11.58
C LYS A 191 -5.82 -5.81 10.95
N PHE A 192 -6.66 -5.92 9.92
CA PHE A 192 -7.19 -4.76 9.20
C PHE A 192 -8.03 -3.86 10.12
N ASN A 193 -8.79 -4.47 11.04
CA ASN A 193 -9.55 -3.78 12.10
C ASN A 193 -8.82 -3.87 13.46
N ALA A 194 -7.51 -3.68 13.48
CA ALA A 194 -6.75 -3.56 14.72
C ALA A 194 -7.24 -2.39 15.60
N GLU A 195 -7.02 -2.50 16.91
CA GLU A 195 -7.42 -1.45 17.85
C GLU A 195 -6.46 -0.25 17.75
N PRO A 196 -6.94 0.98 17.50
CA PRO A 196 -6.07 2.16 17.36
C PRO A 196 -5.20 2.44 18.60
N GLY A 197 -5.66 2.07 19.80
CA GLY A 197 -4.89 2.17 21.04
C GLY A 197 -3.64 1.27 21.06
N LEU A 198 -3.72 0.07 20.47
CA LEU A 198 -2.57 -0.84 20.33
C LEU A 198 -1.60 -0.34 19.27
N GLU A 199 -2.09 0.20 18.15
CA GLU A 199 -1.23 0.82 17.12
C GLU A 199 -0.48 2.03 17.68
N GLN A 200 -1.19 2.94 18.36
CA GLN A 200 -0.55 4.09 19.01
C GLN A 200 0.47 3.64 20.07
N ARG A 201 0.17 2.60 20.86
CA ARG A 201 1.13 2.06 21.83
C ARG A 201 2.39 1.51 21.16
N LEU A 202 2.26 0.85 20.01
CA LEU A 202 3.41 0.35 19.25
C LEU A 202 4.29 1.52 18.74
N ILE A 203 3.67 2.58 18.22
CA ILE A 203 4.33 3.82 17.78
C ILE A 203 5.06 4.49 18.96
N ASP A 204 4.40 4.62 20.12
CA ASP A 204 4.98 5.21 21.32
C ASP A 204 6.19 4.42 21.85
N LEU A 205 6.16 3.08 21.74
CA LEU A 205 7.27 2.20 22.13
C LEU A 205 8.46 2.32 21.18
N ALA A 206 8.23 2.36 19.86
CA ALA A 206 9.28 2.62 18.88
C ALA A 206 9.93 4.01 19.10
N ALA A 207 9.11 5.04 19.32
CA ALA A 207 9.58 6.39 19.62
C ALA A 207 10.40 6.47 20.93
N GLN A 208 10.06 5.67 21.95
CA GLN A 208 10.86 5.54 23.16
C GLN A 208 12.20 4.83 22.92
N ALA A 209 12.20 3.73 22.16
CA ALA A 209 13.43 2.98 21.83
C ALA A 209 14.43 3.86 21.08
N ASN A 210 14.00 4.56 20.04
CA ASN A 210 14.87 5.43 19.22
C ASN A 210 15.48 6.57 20.07
N ARG A 211 14.70 7.17 20.99
CA ARG A 211 15.20 8.22 21.91
C ARG A 211 16.27 7.71 22.87
N MET A 212 16.19 6.45 23.33
CA MET A 212 17.20 5.84 24.21
C MET A 212 18.44 5.36 23.46
N GLN A 213 18.30 4.91 22.21
CA GLN A 213 19.46 4.64 21.35
C GLN A 213 20.27 5.90 21.09
N ALA A 214 19.60 7.03 20.83
CA ALA A 214 20.24 8.33 20.65
C ALA A 214 20.97 8.89 21.90
N SER A 215 20.73 8.33 23.10
CA SER A 215 21.42 8.74 24.33
C SER A 215 22.58 7.82 24.75
N ALA A 216 22.91 6.79 23.96
CA ALA A 216 23.90 5.75 24.28
C ALA A 216 25.39 6.19 24.28
N ASN A 217 25.67 7.49 24.34
CA ASN A 217 27.02 8.07 24.23
C ASN A 217 27.88 7.97 25.52
N ASN A 218 27.43 7.24 26.54
CA ASN A 218 28.15 7.06 27.81
C ASN A 218 28.25 5.56 28.15
N PRO A 219 29.46 4.99 28.30
CA PRO A 219 29.65 3.55 28.51
C PRO A 219 29.11 3.03 29.85
N ILE A 220 29.00 3.86 30.89
CA ILE A 220 28.41 3.48 32.17
C ILE A 220 26.88 3.43 32.05
N ALA A 221 26.28 4.38 31.31
CA ALA A 221 24.85 4.39 31.03
C ALA A 221 24.42 3.24 30.09
N ALA A 222 25.32 2.76 29.23
CA ALA A 222 25.03 1.74 28.22
C ALA A 222 24.39 0.46 28.81
N ILE A 223 24.84 -0.01 29.98
CA ILE A 223 24.27 -1.22 30.62
C ILE A 223 22.80 -0.99 31.01
N ALA A 224 22.48 0.15 31.61
CA ALA A 224 21.12 0.52 32.00
C ALA A 224 20.22 0.77 30.77
N ILE A 225 20.76 1.41 29.73
CA ILE A 225 20.08 1.62 28.45
C ILE A 225 19.76 0.28 27.78
N MET A 226 20.71 -0.67 27.74
CA MET A 226 20.49 -2.02 27.18
C MET A 226 19.41 -2.79 27.96
N ALA A 227 19.44 -2.76 29.30
CA ALA A 227 18.41 -3.39 30.12
C ALA A 227 17.01 -2.78 29.87
N ARG A 228 16.93 -1.45 29.68
CA ARG A 228 15.66 -0.78 29.37
C ARG A 228 15.20 -0.98 27.93
N LEU A 229 16.11 -1.09 26.96
CA LEU A 229 15.80 -1.46 25.58
C LEU A 229 15.25 -2.90 25.50
N ALA A 230 15.79 -3.84 26.27
CA ALA A 230 15.25 -5.19 26.36
C ALA A 230 13.79 -5.20 26.88
N GLN A 231 13.50 -4.44 27.94
CA GLN A 231 12.13 -4.27 28.45
C GLN A 231 11.17 -3.64 27.41
N LEU A 232 11.61 -2.60 26.69
CA LEU A 232 10.80 -2.02 25.62
C LEU A 232 10.56 -3.01 24.48
N LYS A 233 11.54 -3.85 24.14
CA LYS A 233 11.36 -4.90 23.14
C LYS A 233 10.36 -5.97 23.60
N GLU A 234 10.41 -6.42 24.86
CA GLU A 234 9.39 -7.35 25.40
C GLU A 234 7.97 -6.76 25.39
N GLU A 235 7.83 -5.44 25.56
CA GLU A 235 6.55 -4.75 25.44
C GLU A 235 6.12 -4.60 23.98
N PHE A 236 7.03 -4.21 23.07
CA PHE A 236 6.78 -4.12 21.63
C PHE A 236 6.35 -5.47 21.05
N ASP A 237 7.12 -6.53 21.31
CA ASP A 237 6.85 -7.91 20.88
C ASP A 237 5.54 -8.45 21.48
N ARG A 238 5.03 -7.86 22.57
CA ARG A 238 3.72 -8.19 23.16
C ARG A 238 2.59 -7.47 22.42
N VAL A 239 2.71 -6.16 22.20
CA VAL A 239 1.71 -5.35 21.48
C VAL A 239 1.60 -5.82 20.02
N GLU A 240 2.71 -6.09 19.35
CA GLU A 240 2.72 -6.66 18.00
C GLU A 240 1.99 -8.02 17.94
N ARG A 241 2.21 -8.91 18.92
CA ARG A 241 1.45 -10.17 19.00
C ARG A 241 -0.04 -9.95 19.17
N GLN A 242 -0.49 -8.89 19.86
CA GLN A 242 -1.91 -8.56 19.96
C GLN A 242 -2.45 -8.04 18.62
N LEU A 243 -1.73 -7.13 17.97
CA LEU A 243 -2.06 -6.59 16.63
C LEU A 243 -2.14 -7.68 15.54
N ARG A 244 -1.36 -8.77 15.66
CA ARG A 244 -1.40 -9.95 14.78
C ARG A 244 -2.43 -11.02 15.16
N SER A 245 -2.93 -11.05 16.40
CA SER A 245 -3.81 -12.14 16.89
C SER A 245 -5.28 -11.74 17.14
N GLY A 246 -5.66 -10.49 16.85
CA GLY A 246 -7.05 -10.04 16.87
C GLY A 246 -7.95 -10.71 15.83
N PRO A 247 -9.27 -10.42 15.84
CA PRO A 247 -10.23 -11.00 14.91
C PRO A 247 -10.09 -10.44 13.48
N GLY A 248 -10.49 -11.23 12.48
CA GLY A 248 -10.58 -10.82 11.08
C GLY A 248 -9.31 -11.05 10.23
N PRO A 249 -9.30 -10.54 8.99
CA PRO A 249 -8.18 -10.70 8.07
C PRO A 249 -7.02 -9.73 8.40
N ASP A 250 -5.82 -10.13 7.99
CA ASP A 250 -4.62 -9.29 8.03
C ASP A 250 -4.63 -8.29 6.86
N ARG A 251 -4.00 -7.13 7.03
CA ARG A 251 -3.95 -6.05 6.03
C ARG A 251 -3.46 -6.55 4.67
N ILE A 252 -2.43 -7.40 4.65
CA ILE A 252 -1.93 -8.02 3.43
C ILE A 252 -2.99 -8.88 2.72
N SER A 253 -3.80 -9.62 3.47
CA SER A 253 -4.79 -10.54 2.89
C SER A 253 -5.91 -9.76 2.20
N VAL A 254 -6.36 -8.67 2.83
CA VAL A 254 -7.32 -7.71 2.23
C VAL A 254 -6.71 -7.03 1.00
N ALA A 255 -5.48 -6.54 1.10
CA ALA A 255 -4.79 -5.88 -0.01
C ALA A 255 -4.55 -6.82 -1.21
N LYS A 256 -4.23 -8.10 -0.97
CA LYS A 256 -4.11 -9.14 -2.01
C LYS A 256 -5.43 -9.36 -2.73
N GLU A 257 -6.53 -9.53 -1.98
CA GLU A 257 -7.85 -9.77 -2.55
C GLU A 257 -8.34 -8.58 -3.38
N ALA A 258 -8.24 -7.37 -2.85
CA ALA A 258 -8.61 -6.16 -3.57
C ALA A 258 -7.75 -5.92 -4.82
N SER A 259 -6.45 -6.26 -4.77
CA SER A 259 -5.56 -6.20 -5.94
C SER A 259 -5.93 -7.24 -7.01
N VAL A 260 -6.32 -8.45 -6.62
CA VAL A 260 -6.84 -9.50 -7.52
C VAL A 260 -8.12 -9.03 -8.21
N ARG A 261 -9.08 -8.49 -7.44
CA ARG A 261 -10.35 -7.95 -7.98
C ARG A 261 -10.13 -6.78 -8.94
N LEU A 262 -9.16 -5.89 -8.66
CA LEU A 262 -8.74 -4.83 -9.58
C LEU A 262 -8.22 -5.40 -10.92
N ILE A 263 -7.34 -6.41 -10.87
CA ILE A 263 -6.74 -7.02 -12.07
C ILE A 263 -7.79 -7.64 -12.98
N ASP A 264 -8.85 -8.20 -12.40
CA ASP A 264 -9.97 -8.79 -13.13
C ASP A 264 -10.98 -7.75 -13.64
N ALA A 265 -11.08 -6.58 -13.01
CA ALA A 265 -11.94 -5.47 -13.46
C ALA A 265 -11.31 -4.58 -14.55
N LEU A 266 -9.98 -4.57 -14.70
CA LEU A 266 -9.28 -3.67 -15.62
C LEU A 266 -9.53 -3.98 -17.11
N PRO A 267 -9.71 -2.97 -17.99
CA PRO A 267 -9.77 -3.17 -19.45
C PRO A 267 -8.53 -3.93 -19.98
N PRO A 268 -8.67 -4.84 -20.97
CA PRO A 268 -7.54 -5.64 -21.48
C PRO A 268 -6.38 -4.83 -22.09
N VAL A 269 -6.61 -3.57 -22.48
CA VAL A 269 -5.60 -2.66 -23.03
C VAL A 269 -4.64 -2.09 -21.97
N VAL A 270 -4.97 -2.20 -20.69
CA VAL A 270 -4.11 -1.70 -19.59
C VAL A 270 -3.10 -2.77 -19.19
N ASP A 271 -1.82 -2.50 -19.48
CA ASP A 271 -0.68 -3.23 -18.96
C ASP A 271 -0.48 -2.96 -17.46
N LEU A 272 -0.05 -3.99 -16.73
CA LEU A 272 0.13 -3.94 -15.27
C LEU A 272 1.58 -4.11 -14.85
N ARG A 273 2.03 -3.36 -13.85
CA ARG A 273 3.32 -3.55 -13.18
C ARG A 273 3.11 -3.67 -11.68
N LEU A 274 3.85 -4.57 -11.04
CA LEU A 274 3.83 -4.77 -9.59
C LEU A 274 5.17 -4.36 -8.99
N VAL A 275 5.14 -3.57 -7.92
CA VAL A 275 6.28 -3.24 -7.08
C VAL A 275 5.97 -3.69 -5.64
N THR A 276 6.91 -4.41 -5.02
CA THR A 276 6.79 -5.01 -3.68
C THR A 276 8.03 -4.73 -2.84
N PHE A 277 7.86 -4.61 -1.52
CA PHE A 277 8.93 -4.26 -0.57
C PHE A 277 9.42 -5.50 0.20
N GLN A 278 10.67 -5.91 0.02
CA GLN A 278 11.27 -7.01 0.77
C GLN A 278 12.25 -6.44 1.83
N GLY A 279 11.66 -5.66 2.75
CA GLY A 279 12.39 -4.77 3.65
C GLY A 279 13.13 -3.63 2.94
N CYS A 280 13.98 -2.93 3.69
CA CYS A 280 14.65 -1.72 3.22
C CYS A 280 15.72 -1.95 2.14
N GLU A 281 16.27 -3.16 2.03
CA GLU A 281 17.38 -3.47 1.13
C GLU A 281 16.93 -3.95 -0.25
N ASN A 282 15.71 -4.49 -0.37
CA ASN A 282 15.25 -5.20 -1.58
C ASN A 282 13.91 -4.66 -2.10
N LEU A 283 13.95 -3.94 -3.22
CA LEU A 283 12.77 -3.58 -3.99
C LEU A 283 12.54 -4.61 -5.11
N GLY A 284 11.44 -5.36 -5.03
CA GLY A 284 11.02 -6.30 -6.07
C GLY A 284 10.13 -5.62 -7.09
N GLY A 285 10.55 -5.56 -8.35
CA GLY A 285 9.75 -5.05 -9.47
C GLY A 285 9.43 -6.16 -10.48
N TRP A 286 8.16 -6.28 -10.87
CA TRP A 286 7.66 -7.33 -11.74
C TRP A 286 6.78 -6.76 -12.87
N GLY A 287 6.95 -7.27 -14.09
CA GLY A 287 6.16 -6.88 -15.26
C GLY A 287 6.95 -6.09 -16.32
N PRO A 288 6.29 -5.59 -17.37
CA PRO A 288 4.84 -5.45 -17.48
C PRO A 288 4.13 -6.79 -17.70
N PHE A 289 2.86 -6.83 -17.31
CA PHE A 289 1.94 -7.95 -17.49
C PHE A 289 0.76 -7.48 -18.35
N SER A 290 0.72 -7.96 -19.59
CA SER A 290 -0.43 -7.80 -20.48
C SER A 290 -1.64 -8.62 -20.00
N ALA A 291 -2.81 -8.41 -20.60
CA ALA A 291 -4.04 -9.12 -20.25
C ALA A 291 -3.87 -10.66 -20.16
N GLY A 292 -3.15 -11.27 -21.10
CA GLY A 292 -2.88 -12.72 -21.11
C GLY A 292 -1.97 -13.21 -19.98
N GLN A 293 -1.19 -12.31 -19.37
CA GLN A 293 -0.27 -12.62 -18.26
C GLN A 293 -0.85 -12.31 -16.88
N ARG A 294 -2.06 -11.76 -16.80
CA ARG A 294 -2.75 -11.46 -15.53
C ARG A 294 -2.86 -12.67 -14.58
N PRO A 295 -3.06 -13.92 -15.02
CA PRO A 295 -3.01 -15.09 -14.12
C PRO A 295 -1.67 -15.22 -13.38
N GLU A 296 -0.54 -14.95 -14.06
CA GLU A 296 0.79 -14.97 -13.45
C GLU A 296 0.94 -13.87 -12.39
N LEU A 297 0.48 -12.65 -12.70
CA LEU A 297 0.47 -11.53 -11.75
C LEU A 297 -0.39 -11.84 -10.51
N LYS A 298 -1.58 -12.44 -10.68
CA LYS A 298 -2.43 -12.83 -9.54
C LYS A 298 -1.76 -13.89 -8.66
N LEU A 299 -1.08 -14.89 -9.25
CA LEU A 299 -0.29 -15.87 -8.50
C LEU A 299 0.89 -15.21 -7.74
N ARG A 300 1.58 -14.24 -8.36
CA ARG A 300 2.66 -13.48 -7.71
C ARG A 300 2.15 -12.70 -6.51
N ILE A 301 1.02 -12.00 -6.63
CA ILE A 301 0.39 -11.26 -5.53
C ILE A 301 -0.03 -12.21 -4.41
N GLN A 302 -0.67 -13.34 -4.75
CA GLN A 302 -1.06 -14.36 -3.77
C GLN A 302 0.16 -14.93 -3.01
N GLY A 303 1.29 -15.13 -3.69
CA GLY A 303 2.55 -15.65 -3.13
C GLY A 303 3.34 -14.70 -2.22
N ILE A 304 2.99 -13.42 -2.13
CA ILE A 304 3.70 -12.42 -1.29
C ILE A 304 3.73 -12.84 0.19
N GLN A 305 4.89 -12.69 0.83
CA GLN A 305 5.09 -12.91 2.27
C GLN A 305 5.66 -11.62 2.92
N PRO A 306 4.91 -10.92 3.78
CA PRO A 306 5.35 -9.62 4.28
C PRO A 306 6.46 -9.70 5.34
N HIS A 307 7.45 -8.83 5.25
CA HIS A 307 8.61 -8.78 6.15
C HIS A 307 9.39 -7.45 6.02
N GLY A 308 10.14 -7.09 7.07
CA GLY A 308 10.97 -5.88 7.08
C GLY A 308 10.18 -4.57 7.21
N GLY A 309 10.82 -3.44 6.92
CA GLY A 309 10.21 -2.11 6.90
C GLY A 309 9.63 -1.71 5.53
N THR A 310 9.12 -0.48 5.46
CA THR A 310 8.46 0.14 4.30
C THR A 310 9.38 1.17 3.62
N PRO A 311 10.08 0.83 2.52
CA PRO A 311 10.94 1.74 1.76
C PRO A 311 10.16 2.55 0.70
N LEU A 312 9.07 3.21 1.10
CA LEU A 312 8.15 3.87 0.17
C LEU A 312 8.81 5.00 -0.65
N ALA A 313 9.72 5.78 -0.06
CA ALA A 313 10.46 6.82 -0.76
C ALA A 313 11.35 6.22 -1.86
N HIS A 314 12.09 5.16 -1.53
CA HIS A 314 12.94 4.44 -2.48
C HIS A 314 12.12 3.78 -3.60
N ALA A 315 10.93 3.26 -3.29
CA ALA A 315 10.02 2.71 -4.29
C ALA A 315 9.56 3.78 -5.29
N LEU A 316 9.18 4.98 -4.80
CA LEU A 316 8.78 6.11 -5.65
C LEU A 316 9.94 6.62 -6.53
N ASP A 317 11.16 6.70 -6.00
CA ASP A 317 12.37 7.06 -6.76
C ASP A 317 12.80 5.97 -7.77
N ALA A 318 12.34 4.72 -7.61
CA ALA A 318 12.62 3.62 -8.52
C ALA A 318 11.68 3.58 -9.74
N LEU A 319 10.46 4.12 -9.65
CA LEU A 319 9.46 4.04 -10.74
C LEU A 319 9.95 4.60 -12.09
N PRO A 320 10.70 5.72 -12.18
CA PRO A 320 11.23 6.21 -13.45
C PRO A 320 12.21 5.24 -14.13
N ARG A 321 12.76 4.26 -13.40
CA ARG A 321 13.63 3.21 -13.95
C ARG A 321 12.86 1.96 -14.37
N SER A 322 11.64 1.76 -13.86
CA SER A 322 10.83 0.57 -14.14
C SER A 322 9.96 0.70 -15.40
N THR A 323 9.64 1.93 -15.83
CA THR A 323 8.91 2.19 -17.08
C THR A 323 9.42 3.44 -17.81
N THR A 324 9.26 3.45 -19.14
CA THR A 324 9.44 4.62 -20.02
C THR A 324 8.23 5.56 -20.00
N ASN A 325 7.06 5.08 -19.60
CA ASN A 325 5.80 5.83 -19.58
C ASN A 325 5.79 6.95 -18.53
N GLY A 326 4.70 7.71 -18.45
CA GLY A 326 4.49 8.82 -17.51
C GLY A 326 5.30 10.10 -17.84
N ARG A 327 6.18 10.06 -18.83
CA ARG A 327 7.01 11.18 -19.29
C ARG A 327 6.28 12.14 -20.23
N THR A 328 5.27 11.65 -20.96
CA THR A 328 4.50 12.43 -21.93
C THR A 328 3.00 12.16 -21.77
N GLY A 329 2.16 13.09 -22.24
CA GLY A 329 0.70 12.91 -22.23
C GLY A 329 0.18 11.86 -23.19
N ALA A 330 1.05 11.29 -24.05
CA ALA A 330 0.69 10.17 -24.92
C ALA A 330 0.76 8.80 -24.20
N THR A 331 1.51 8.70 -23.09
CA THR A 331 1.56 7.49 -22.26
C THR A 331 1.42 7.83 -20.77
N PRO A 332 0.24 8.32 -20.33
CA PRO A 332 -0.02 8.60 -18.92
C PRO A 332 0.04 7.32 -18.07
N VAL A 333 0.46 7.46 -16.81
CA VAL A 333 0.61 6.36 -15.85
C VAL A 333 -0.15 6.68 -14.58
N ASN A 334 -1.00 5.74 -14.14
CA ASN A 334 -1.53 5.76 -12.79
C ASN A 334 -0.68 4.84 -11.92
N VAL A 335 -0.34 5.30 -10.73
CA VAL A 335 0.37 4.53 -9.71
C VAL A 335 -0.59 4.40 -8.51
N VAL A 336 -0.82 3.18 -8.05
CA VAL A 336 -1.65 2.89 -6.87
C VAL A 336 -0.73 2.36 -5.78
N VAL A 337 -0.51 3.17 -4.74
CA VAL A 337 0.22 2.78 -3.54
C VAL A 337 -0.78 2.25 -2.51
N ILE A 338 -0.67 0.98 -2.13
CA ILE A 338 -1.39 0.40 -0.99
C ILE A 338 -0.37 0.27 0.15
N SER A 339 -0.54 0.99 1.26
CA SER A 339 0.39 0.94 2.41
C SER A 339 -0.33 1.15 3.74
N ASP A 340 0.21 0.56 4.82
CA ASP A 340 -0.35 0.64 6.17
C ASP A 340 0.45 1.52 7.15
N GLY A 341 1.51 2.18 6.70
CA GLY A 341 2.39 2.99 7.55
C GLY A 341 3.14 4.10 6.83
N GLN A 342 4.06 4.74 7.56
CA GLN A 342 5.02 5.67 6.99
C GLN A 342 6.27 4.93 6.49
N ASP A 343 7.13 5.64 5.77
CA ASP A 343 8.47 5.12 5.46
C ASP A 343 9.21 4.79 6.76
N SER A 344 9.78 3.59 6.81
CA SER A 344 10.52 3.05 7.97
C SER A 344 11.92 2.60 7.58
N CYS A 345 12.44 3.17 6.49
CA CYS A 345 13.75 2.94 5.91
C CYS A 345 14.48 4.28 5.67
N ASP A 346 14.27 5.25 6.58
CA ASP A 346 14.85 6.60 6.59
C ASP A 346 14.55 7.47 5.35
N GLY A 347 13.49 7.17 4.61
CA GLY A 347 13.05 7.91 3.42
C GLY A 347 12.12 9.10 3.69
N ASP A 348 12.08 10.06 2.75
CA ASP A 348 11.02 11.08 2.64
C ASP A 348 10.16 10.81 1.39
N PRO A 349 8.97 10.18 1.53
CA PRO A 349 8.05 9.93 0.42
C PRO A 349 7.49 11.21 -0.21
N CYS A 350 7.37 12.31 0.54
CA CYS A 350 6.90 13.59 0.02
C CYS A 350 7.95 14.26 -0.88
N ALA A 351 9.25 14.11 -0.59
CA ALA A 351 10.32 14.49 -1.50
C ALA A 351 10.47 13.52 -2.68
N ALA A 352 10.31 12.21 -2.46
CA ALA A 352 10.32 11.23 -3.56
C ALA A 352 9.17 11.47 -4.54
N ALA A 353 7.95 11.73 -4.08
CA ALA A 353 6.80 12.10 -4.92
C ALA A 353 7.07 13.37 -5.76
N ARG A 354 7.77 14.37 -5.19
CA ARG A 354 8.21 15.58 -5.93
C ARG A 354 9.24 15.24 -7.01
N ARG A 355 10.27 14.45 -6.69
CA ARG A 355 11.28 13.99 -7.67
C ARG A 355 10.67 13.13 -8.77
N LEU A 356 9.71 12.28 -8.42
CA LEU A 356 8.94 11.45 -9.34
C LEU A 356 8.13 12.31 -10.31
N LYS A 357 7.37 13.31 -9.81
CA LYS A 357 6.57 14.20 -10.66
C LYS A 357 7.41 15.06 -11.61
N GLN A 358 8.65 15.40 -11.22
CA GLN A 358 9.61 16.08 -12.09
C GLN A 358 10.14 15.17 -13.22
N GLN A 359 10.33 13.88 -12.95
CA GLN A 359 10.83 12.89 -13.93
C GLN A 359 9.71 12.30 -14.81
N MET A 360 8.48 12.22 -14.28
CA MET A 360 7.29 11.67 -14.93
C MET A 360 6.11 12.65 -14.73
N PRO A 361 6.03 13.75 -15.50
CA PRO A 361 5.00 14.79 -15.32
C PRO A 361 3.56 14.27 -15.48
N PHE A 362 3.38 13.18 -16.22
CA PHE A 362 2.11 12.50 -16.50
C PHE A 362 1.95 11.19 -15.71
N ALA A 363 2.74 10.99 -14.64
CA ALA A 363 2.44 10.03 -13.59
C ALA A 363 1.51 10.66 -12.54
N VAL A 364 0.44 9.95 -12.18
CA VAL A 364 -0.50 10.29 -11.11
C VAL A 364 -0.33 9.23 -10.01
N VAL A 365 -0.06 9.60 -8.76
CA VAL A 365 0.14 8.64 -7.67
C VAL A 365 -0.97 8.77 -6.64
N SER A 366 -1.86 7.79 -6.65
CA SER A 366 -2.92 7.66 -5.65
C SER A 366 -2.46 6.74 -4.52
N VAL A 367 -2.76 7.10 -3.28
CA VAL A 367 -2.43 6.34 -2.06
C VAL A 367 -3.72 5.84 -1.42
N VAL A 368 -3.77 4.53 -1.16
CA VAL A 368 -4.81 3.86 -0.40
C VAL A 368 -4.23 3.43 0.94
N ALA A 369 -4.75 4.02 2.02
CA ALA A 369 -4.33 3.75 3.38
C ALA A 369 -4.99 2.47 3.94
N ALA A 370 -4.18 1.48 4.27
CA ALA A 370 -4.58 0.21 4.89
C ALA A 370 -4.51 0.22 6.44
N SER A 371 -4.27 1.39 7.03
CA SER A 371 -4.49 1.68 8.45
C SER A 371 -5.13 3.06 8.64
N ARG A 372 -5.72 3.28 9.82
CA ARG A 372 -6.46 4.49 10.23
C ARG A 372 -5.55 5.59 10.81
N THR A 373 -4.23 5.38 10.83
CA THR A 373 -3.23 6.24 11.49
C THR A 373 -2.35 7.05 10.53
N ILE A 374 -2.57 6.95 9.20
CA ILE A 374 -1.59 7.33 8.16
C ILE A 374 -1.88 8.67 7.45
N GLY A 375 -2.40 9.67 8.15
CA GLY A 375 -2.70 10.98 7.55
C GLY A 375 -1.50 11.71 6.90
N SER A 376 -0.27 11.27 7.18
CA SER A 376 0.98 11.82 6.65
C SER A 376 1.29 11.50 5.19
N LEU A 377 0.78 10.40 4.61
CA LEU A 377 1.07 10.05 3.20
C LEU A 377 0.31 10.89 2.17
N ARG A 378 -0.67 11.72 2.60
CA ARG A 378 -1.47 12.58 1.72
C ARG A 378 -0.62 13.46 0.78
N CYS A 379 0.57 13.86 1.23
CA CYS A 379 1.53 14.63 0.43
C CYS A 379 1.87 13.98 -0.93
N ILE A 380 1.87 12.65 -1.04
CA ILE A 380 2.20 11.93 -2.29
C ILE A 380 1.13 12.21 -3.35
N ALA A 381 -0.14 12.14 -2.93
CA ALA A 381 -1.29 12.46 -3.78
C ALA A 381 -1.28 13.93 -4.19
N ASP A 382 -1.16 14.84 -3.21
CA ASP A 382 -1.16 16.29 -3.45
C ASP A 382 -0.04 16.73 -4.42
N GLN A 383 1.17 16.17 -4.29
CA GLN A 383 2.32 16.52 -5.14
C GLN A 383 2.24 15.92 -6.56
N THR A 384 1.49 14.84 -6.76
CA THR A 384 1.39 14.14 -8.05
C THR A 384 0.05 14.35 -8.76
N LYS A 385 -0.93 14.97 -8.09
CA LYS A 385 -2.34 15.11 -8.47
C LYS A 385 -3.15 13.81 -8.45
N GLY A 386 -2.78 12.87 -7.58
CA GLY A 386 -3.55 11.64 -7.32
C GLY A 386 -4.55 11.79 -6.19
N LEU A 387 -5.14 10.67 -5.77
CA LEU A 387 -6.09 10.60 -4.65
C LEU A 387 -5.41 10.11 -3.36
N PHE A 388 -5.84 10.59 -2.20
CA PHE A 388 -5.52 9.98 -0.90
C PHE A 388 -6.83 9.43 -0.32
N LEU A 389 -6.90 8.12 -0.11
CA LEU A 389 -8.12 7.39 0.23
C LEU A 389 -7.90 6.54 1.49
N GLU A 390 -8.73 6.75 2.51
CA GLU A 390 -8.76 5.92 3.72
C GLU A 390 -9.79 4.80 3.56
N ALA A 391 -9.40 3.55 3.85
CA ALA A 391 -10.33 2.44 3.93
C ALA A 391 -10.56 2.02 5.39
N ARG A 392 -11.82 2.00 5.83
CA ARG A 392 -12.21 1.60 7.20
C ARG A 392 -12.80 0.19 7.25
N SER A 393 -13.08 -0.40 6.08
CA SER A 393 -13.50 -1.80 5.90
C SER A 393 -12.84 -2.43 4.66
N VAL A 394 -12.99 -3.76 4.52
CA VAL A 394 -12.54 -4.53 3.34
C VAL A 394 -13.13 -3.95 2.05
N ASN A 395 -14.45 -3.74 2.03
CA ASN A 395 -15.18 -3.25 0.88
C ASN A 395 -14.76 -1.82 0.49
N GLU A 396 -14.47 -0.96 1.49
CA GLU A 396 -13.91 0.37 1.23
C GLU A 396 -12.51 0.31 0.60
N LEU A 397 -11.68 -0.69 0.96
CA LEU A 397 -10.35 -0.84 0.34
C LEU A 397 -10.48 -1.21 -1.15
N GLU A 398 -11.42 -2.08 -1.50
CA GLU A 398 -11.70 -2.43 -2.90
C GLU A 398 -12.17 -1.21 -3.72
N VAL A 399 -13.14 -0.45 -3.20
CA VAL A 399 -13.64 0.77 -3.84
C VAL A 399 -12.53 1.82 -3.96
N ALA A 400 -11.73 2.01 -2.90
CA ALA A 400 -10.61 2.94 -2.91
C ALA A 400 -9.52 2.55 -3.93
N ILE A 401 -9.27 1.26 -4.14
CA ILE A 401 -8.31 0.77 -5.14
C ILE A 401 -8.84 0.95 -6.58
N GLN A 402 -10.14 0.76 -6.80
CA GLN A 402 -10.80 1.07 -8.10
C GLN A 402 -10.81 2.58 -8.40
N GLN A 403 -11.02 3.42 -7.38
CA GLN A 403 -10.87 4.88 -7.48
C GLN A 403 -9.43 5.29 -7.76
N ALA A 404 -8.47 4.81 -6.97
CA ALA A 404 -7.05 5.14 -7.07
C ALA A 404 -6.44 4.80 -8.44
N SER A 405 -6.89 3.73 -9.08
CA SER A 405 -6.46 3.28 -10.40
C SER A 405 -7.09 4.04 -11.57
N GLY A 406 -8.04 4.94 -11.32
CA GLY A 406 -8.77 5.69 -12.35
C GLY A 406 -9.81 4.84 -13.08
N GLN A 407 -10.37 3.81 -12.45
CA GLN A 407 -11.42 2.95 -13.02
C GLN A 407 -12.84 3.40 -12.66
N GLU A 408 -13.01 4.45 -11.84
CA GLU A 408 -14.32 5.09 -11.71
C GLU A 408 -14.73 5.79 -13.01
N ARG A 409 -15.76 5.24 -13.64
CA ARG A 409 -16.60 6.02 -14.57
C ARG A 409 -17.27 7.17 -13.78
N PRO A 410 -17.23 8.41 -14.29
CA PRO A 410 -18.04 9.52 -13.76
C PRO A 410 -19.52 9.13 -13.66
N ALA A 411 -20.29 9.70 -12.74
CA ALA A 411 -21.69 9.31 -12.54
C ALA A 411 -22.57 9.45 -13.81
N GLN A 412 -22.27 10.44 -14.66
CA GLN A 412 -22.86 10.64 -15.99
C GLN A 412 -22.46 9.59 -17.05
N CYS A 413 -21.66 8.58 -16.68
CA CYS A 413 -21.08 7.54 -17.54
C CYS A 413 -21.19 6.14 -16.91
N ARG A 414 -21.98 5.94 -15.84
CA ARG A 414 -22.13 4.67 -15.12
C ARG A 414 -23.27 3.84 -15.70
#